data_AF-A0A6A4TX09-F1
#
_entry.id   AF-A0A6A4TX09-F1
#
_cell.length_a   1.000
_cell.length_b   1.000
_cell.length_c   1.000
_cell.angle_alpha   90.00
_cell.angle_beta   90.00
_cell.angle_gamma   90.00
#
_symmetry.space_group_name_H-M   'P 1'
#
loop_
_entity.id
_entity.type
_entity.pdbx_description
1 polymer ?
#
loop_
_entity_poly.entity_id
_entity_poly.type
_entity_poly.pdbx_seq_one_letter_code
_entity_poly.pdbx_strand_id
1 'polypeptide(L)'
;MDTTNLTILNNDEPTHIHSAYSTMDILDLALSSPDLSATLQNFTVSHDIGSDHLPILATFSRSLQHIPQKPRYNYRKANLENYRNHIDKQTTDITQIPQDHHSLDHLATHIGSILTQARASCIPLHTTCKPLQQLPPHILHLIKRKRKIRRHYFKYRSPDTKAEINQLRNQIKQQLTLRTQDKWKSFYNKLDSDYRSNPHSFWQKIKSMNGAQNKNNIPTLIHQSQTIENNQEKSKPLQKSTPKHPLLSLRSIL
;
A
#
# COMPACT_ATOMS: atom_id res chain seq x y z
N MET A 1 -24.95 -25.48 -25.50
CA MET A 1 -24.47 -24.09 -25.67
C MET A 1 -24.73 -23.43 -24.34
N ASP A 2 -23.74 -23.42 -23.45
CA ASP A 2 -23.88 -22.83 -22.11
C ASP A 2 -24.04 -21.32 -22.26
N THR A 3 -25.27 -20.85 -22.13
CA THR A 3 -25.58 -19.42 -22.09
C THR A 3 -25.08 -18.90 -20.76
N THR A 4 -23.93 -18.24 -20.77
CA THR A 4 -23.48 -17.49 -19.59
C THR A 4 -24.55 -16.44 -19.28
N ASN A 5 -25.17 -16.53 -18.10
CA ASN A 5 -26.24 -15.64 -17.67
C ASN A 5 -25.65 -14.28 -17.25
N LEU A 6 -25.12 -13.54 -18.23
CA LEU A 6 -24.43 -12.27 -18.07
C LEU A 6 -25.11 -11.19 -18.93
N THR A 7 -25.16 -9.98 -18.39
CA THR A 7 -25.68 -8.78 -19.07
C THR A 7 -24.54 -7.79 -19.31
N ILE A 8 -24.47 -7.25 -20.53
CA ILE A 8 -23.57 -6.14 -20.89
C ILE A 8 -24.17 -4.85 -20.36
N LEU A 9 -23.38 -4.08 -19.60
CA LEU A 9 -23.80 -2.81 -19.01
C LEU A 9 -23.45 -1.58 -19.88
N ASN A 10 -22.60 -1.77 -20.88
CA ASN A 10 -22.09 -0.68 -21.71
C ASN A 10 -23.20 0.06 -22.46
N ASN A 11 -23.00 1.36 -22.58
CA ASN A 11 -23.65 2.19 -23.60
C ASN A 11 -22.72 2.35 -24.82
N ASP A 12 -23.15 3.14 -25.80
CA ASP A 12 -22.39 3.42 -27.01
C ASP A 12 -21.27 4.47 -26.82
N GLU A 13 -20.94 4.86 -25.57
CA GLU A 13 -19.82 5.78 -25.34
C GLU A 13 -18.47 5.04 -25.52
N PRO A 14 -17.52 5.63 -26.28
CA PRO A 14 -16.24 5.00 -26.52
C PRO A 14 -15.40 4.94 -25.24
N THR A 15 -14.73 3.79 -25.03
CA THR A 15 -13.87 3.55 -23.87
C THR A 15 -12.39 3.65 -24.21
N HIS A 16 -12.03 3.81 -25.48
CA HIS A 16 -10.66 3.85 -25.95
C HIS A 16 -10.44 5.00 -26.94
N ILE A 17 -9.26 5.62 -26.88
CA ILE A 17 -8.82 6.75 -27.70
C ILE A 17 -7.55 6.35 -28.47
N HIS A 18 -7.69 6.22 -29.79
CA HIS A 18 -6.55 5.99 -30.66
C HIS A 18 -5.88 7.32 -31.05
N SER A 19 -4.79 7.68 -30.37
CA SER A 19 -4.15 8.99 -30.55
C SER A 19 -3.57 9.23 -31.96
N ALA A 20 -3.08 8.19 -32.65
CA ALA A 20 -2.48 8.35 -33.99
C ALA A 20 -3.53 8.69 -35.06
N TYR A 21 -4.61 7.91 -35.13
CA TYR A 21 -5.72 8.10 -36.08
C TYR A 21 -6.79 9.07 -35.59
N SER A 22 -6.66 9.56 -34.35
CA SER A 22 -7.65 10.41 -33.68
C SER A 22 -9.06 9.80 -33.66
N THR A 23 -9.17 8.47 -33.60
CA THR A 23 -10.44 7.71 -33.51
C THR A 23 -10.74 7.30 -32.08
N MET A 24 -11.98 6.87 -31.84
CA MET A 24 -12.45 6.38 -30.55
C MET A 24 -13.29 5.12 -30.76
N ASP A 25 -13.07 4.12 -29.92
CA ASP A 25 -13.70 2.79 -30.02
C ASP A 25 -14.17 2.31 -28.65
N ILE A 26 -15.01 1.26 -28.63
CA ILE A 26 -15.45 0.58 -27.40
C ILE A 26 -14.68 -0.73 -27.29
N LEU A 27 -13.64 -0.76 -26.44
CA LEU A 27 -12.80 -1.95 -26.23
C LEU A 27 -12.98 -2.57 -24.84
N ASP A 28 -13.46 -1.79 -23.88
CA ASP A 28 -13.63 -2.19 -22.50
C ASP A 28 -15.11 -2.52 -22.25
N LEU A 29 -15.40 -3.73 -21.78
CA LEU A 29 -16.75 -4.18 -21.49
C LEU A 29 -16.96 -4.38 -19.98
N ALA A 30 -18.10 -3.92 -19.48
CA ALA A 30 -18.59 -4.17 -18.13
C ALA A 30 -19.71 -5.21 -18.20
N LEU A 31 -19.46 -6.36 -17.58
CA LEU A 31 -20.39 -7.49 -17.50
C LEU A 31 -20.90 -7.62 -16.07
N SER A 32 -22.14 -8.06 -15.91
CA SER A 32 -22.72 -8.35 -14.60
C SER A 32 -23.78 -9.45 -14.69
N SER A 33 -24.18 -10.00 -13.54
CA SER A 33 -25.37 -10.84 -13.47
C SER A 33 -26.65 -10.01 -13.68
N PRO A 34 -27.75 -10.61 -14.17
CA PRO A 34 -29.03 -9.91 -14.32
C PRO A 34 -29.52 -9.22 -13.04
N ASP A 35 -29.33 -9.86 -11.88
CA ASP A 35 -29.77 -9.29 -10.60
C ASP A 35 -28.99 -8.03 -10.20
N LEU A 36 -27.73 -7.93 -10.63
CA LEU A 36 -26.92 -6.74 -10.38
C LEU A 36 -27.22 -5.65 -11.41
N SER A 37 -27.38 -6.02 -12.69
CA SER A 37 -27.73 -5.08 -13.77
C SER A 37 -29.08 -4.41 -13.51
N ALA A 38 -30.06 -5.12 -12.93
CA ALA A 38 -31.34 -4.58 -12.52
C ALA A 38 -31.23 -3.43 -11.48
N THR A 39 -30.10 -3.33 -10.77
CA THR A 39 -29.85 -2.27 -9.79
C THR A 39 -28.99 -1.13 -10.33
N LEU A 40 -28.56 -1.16 -11.60
CA LEU A 40 -27.76 -0.12 -12.22
C LEU A 40 -28.57 1.19 -12.29
N GLN A 41 -28.03 2.26 -11.69
CA GLN A 41 -28.60 3.61 -11.76
C GLN A 41 -28.00 4.43 -12.89
N ASN A 42 -26.69 4.27 -13.13
CA ASN A 42 -25.98 5.07 -14.11
C ASN A 42 -24.77 4.33 -14.65
N PHE A 43 -24.54 4.45 -15.96
CA PHE A 43 -23.33 4.01 -16.63
C PHE A 43 -22.76 5.19 -17.41
N THR A 44 -21.48 5.48 -17.19
CA THR A 44 -20.80 6.57 -17.90
C THR A 44 -19.36 6.19 -18.19
N VAL A 45 -18.84 6.67 -19.31
CA VAL A 45 -17.40 6.71 -19.53
C VAL A 45 -16.84 7.98 -18.89
N SER A 46 -15.93 7.77 -17.95
CA SER A 46 -15.31 8.80 -17.13
C SER A 46 -14.38 9.71 -17.92
N HIS A 47 -13.81 10.68 -17.23
CA HIS A 47 -12.90 11.65 -17.80
C HIS A 47 -11.58 11.01 -18.21
N ASP A 48 -10.98 11.54 -19.28
CA ASP A 48 -9.61 11.21 -19.69
C ASP A 48 -8.64 11.31 -18.52
N ILE A 49 -7.97 10.20 -18.18
CA ILE A 49 -6.97 10.16 -17.11
C ILE A 49 -5.53 10.31 -17.61
N GLY A 50 -5.33 10.43 -18.92
CA GLY A 50 -4.03 10.49 -19.60
C GLY A 50 -3.60 9.16 -20.23
N SER A 51 -4.42 8.12 -20.13
CA SER A 51 -4.30 6.87 -20.88
C SER A 51 -5.07 6.99 -22.20
N ASP A 52 -4.75 6.11 -23.12
CA ASP A 52 -5.58 5.73 -24.26
C ASP A 52 -6.88 5.03 -23.86
N HIS A 53 -6.97 4.41 -22.68
CA HIS A 53 -8.24 3.89 -22.13
C HIS A 53 -8.93 4.91 -21.22
N LEU A 54 -10.25 5.04 -21.40
CA LEU A 54 -11.16 5.83 -20.62
C LEU A 54 -11.86 4.93 -19.58
N PRO A 55 -11.80 5.27 -18.28
CA PRO A 55 -12.42 4.43 -17.26
C PRO A 55 -13.94 4.37 -17.40
N ILE A 56 -14.50 3.18 -17.24
CA ILE A 56 -15.95 2.99 -17.09
C ILE A 56 -16.36 3.23 -15.63
N LEU A 57 -17.47 3.94 -15.44
CA LEU A 57 -18.09 4.14 -14.14
C LEU A 57 -19.54 3.65 -14.18
N ALA A 58 -19.80 2.55 -13.47
CA ALA A 58 -21.13 2.01 -13.24
C ALA A 58 -21.54 2.26 -11.77
N THR A 59 -22.71 2.87 -11.58
CA THR A 59 -23.27 3.20 -10.26
C THR A 59 -24.49 2.34 -10.02
N PHE A 60 -24.55 1.66 -8.88
CA PHE A 60 -25.62 0.73 -8.53
C PHE A 60 -26.36 1.21 -7.27
N SER A 61 -27.67 0.97 -7.23
CA SER A 61 -28.57 1.24 -6.11
C SER A 61 -28.44 0.19 -5.00
N ARG A 62 -27.21 -0.06 -4.53
CA ARG A 62 -26.95 -1.05 -3.47
C ARG A 62 -26.17 -0.42 -2.31
N SER A 63 -26.56 -0.76 -1.08
CA SER A 63 -25.77 -0.46 0.09
C SER A 63 -24.57 -1.39 0.16
N LEU A 64 -23.37 -0.84 0.16
CA LEU A 64 -22.16 -1.61 0.45
C LEU A 64 -22.04 -1.82 1.95
N GLN A 65 -21.79 -3.06 2.37
CA GLN A 65 -21.34 -3.33 3.72
C GLN A 65 -19.89 -2.85 3.84
N HIS A 66 -19.67 -1.78 4.60
CA HIS A 66 -18.33 -1.29 4.87
C HIS A 66 -17.61 -2.27 5.80
N ILE A 67 -16.68 -3.04 5.24
CA ILE A 67 -15.77 -3.86 6.03
C ILE A 67 -14.66 -2.92 6.53
N PRO A 68 -14.62 -2.59 7.84
CA PRO A 68 -13.57 -1.73 8.35
C PRO A 68 -12.20 -2.37 8.09
N GLN A 69 -11.24 -1.55 7.67
CA GLN A 69 -9.87 -2.04 7.54
C GLN A 69 -9.41 -2.57 8.89
N LYS A 70 -9.02 -3.85 8.92
CA LYS A 70 -8.51 -4.46 10.14
C LYS A 70 -7.24 -3.72 10.57
N PRO A 71 -7.21 -3.11 11.77
CA PRO A 71 -6.04 -2.39 12.22
C PRO A 71 -4.85 -3.33 12.35
N ARG A 72 -3.65 -2.81 12.12
CA ARG A 72 -2.41 -3.58 12.21
C ARG A 72 -1.65 -3.19 13.48
N TYR A 73 -1.05 -4.18 14.14
CA TYR A 73 -0.17 -3.94 15.28
C TYR A 73 1.11 -3.22 14.84
N ASN A 74 1.47 -2.16 15.56
CA ASN A 74 2.70 -1.42 15.34
C ASN A 74 3.81 -1.93 16.27
N TYR A 75 4.47 -3.01 15.87
CA TYR A 75 5.55 -3.63 16.63
C TYR A 75 6.74 -2.70 16.90
N ARG A 76 6.95 -1.66 16.08
CA ARG A 76 7.99 -0.65 16.32
C ARG A 76 7.73 0.18 17.58
N LYS A 77 6.47 0.30 17.99
CA LYS A 77 6.04 1.04 19.20
C LYS A 77 5.63 0.10 20.33
N ALA A 78 5.96 -1.19 20.25
CA ALA A 78 5.63 -2.14 21.30
C ALA A 78 6.37 -1.80 22.60
N ASN A 79 5.65 -1.79 23.72
CA ASN A 79 6.29 -1.78 25.04
C ASN A 79 6.69 -3.22 25.40
N LEU A 80 7.89 -3.60 25.00
CA LEU A 80 8.40 -4.97 25.20
C LEU A 80 8.63 -5.31 26.68
N GLU A 81 8.89 -4.31 27.53
CA GLU A 81 9.05 -4.52 28.97
C GLU A 81 7.72 -4.93 29.61
N ASN A 82 6.67 -4.15 29.36
CA ASN A 82 5.33 -4.50 29.85
C ASN A 82 4.83 -5.81 29.26
N TYR A 83 5.16 -6.11 28.00
CA TYR A 83 4.79 -7.37 27.36
C TYR A 83 5.40 -8.57 28.09
N ARG A 84 6.70 -8.50 28.43
CA ARG A 84 7.39 -9.54 29.21
C ARG A 84 6.78 -9.67 30.60
N ASN A 85 6.64 -8.55 31.32
CA ASN A 85 6.05 -8.52 32.65
C ASN A 85 4.61 -9.10 32.67
N HIS A 86 3.83 -8.86 31.61
CA HIS A 86 2.48 -9.42 31.48
C HIS A 86 2.51 -10.93 31.31
N ILE A 87 3.41 -11.45 30.48
CA ILE A 87 3.59 -12.90 30.32
C ILE A 87 4.04 -13.50 31.64
N ASP A 88 5.14 -13.01 32.22
CA ASP A 88 5.74 -13.57 33.43
C ASP A 88 4.72 -13.70 34.56
N LYS A 89 3.92 -12.65 34.80
CA LYS A 89 2.84 -12.62 35.80
C LYS A 89 1.70 -13.60 35.54
N GLN A 90 1.40 -13.91 34.29
CA GLN A 90 0.27 -14.78 33.93
C GLN A 90 0.72 -16.24 33.74
N THR A 91 2.02 -16.48 33.58
CA THR A 91 2.58 -17.83 33.45
C THR A 91 3.10 -18.42 34.76
N THR A 92 3.15 -17.65 35.87
CA THR A 92 3.59 -18.16 37.18
C THR A 92 2.80 -19.38 37.65
N ASP A 93 1.53 -19.46 37.28
CA ASP A 93 0.61 -20.48 37.75
C ASP A 93 0.58 -21.72 36.83
N ILE A 94 1.28 -21.66 35.69
CA ILE A 94 1.43 -22.79 34.76
C ILE A 94 2.49 -23.75 35.30
N THR A 95 2.09 -24.54 36.29
CA THR A 95 2.92 -25.55 36.94
C THR A 95 2.48 -26.97 36.61
N GLN A 96 1.30 -27.13 36.01
CA GLN A 96 0.70 -28.44 35.75
C GLN A 96 1.18 -29.03 34.42
N ILE A 97 1.72 -30.24 34.49
CA ILE A 97 2.03 -31.06 33.32
C ILE A 97 0.72 -31.67 32.82
N PRO A 98 0.27 -31.38 31.59
CA PRO A 98 -0.94 -31.97 31.01
C PRO A 98 -0.87 -33.51 31.01
N GLN A 99 -1.94 -34.15 31.43
CA GLN A 99 -2.01 -35.62 31.59
C GLN A 99 -2.76 -36.31 30.44
N ASP A 100 -3.49 -35.54 29.63
CA ASP A 100 -4.29 -36.04 28.51
C ASP A 100 -4.35 -35.01 27.36
N HIS A 101 -4.94 -35.41 26.24
CA HIS A 101 -5.05 -34.53 25.06
C HIS A 101 -5.89 -33.29 25.33
N HIS A 102 -6.95 -33.41 26.13
CA HIS A 102 -7.84 -32.30 26.43
C HIS A 102 -7.16 -31.23 27.30
N SER A 103 -6.39 -31.62 28.31
CA SER A 103 -5.57 -30.71 29.13
C SER A 103 -4.44 -30.06 28.33
N LEU A 104 -3.89 -30.76 27.32
CA LEU A 104 -2.94 -30.16 26.39
C LEU A 104 -3.58 -29.05 25.56
N ASP A 105 -4.76 -29.29 24.98
CA ASP A 105 -5.48 -28.29 24.17
C ASP A 105 -5.91 -27.08 25.02
N HIS A 106 -6.35 -27.33 26.25
CA HIS A 106 -6.69 -26.28 27.20
C HIS A 106 -5.47 -25.42 27.55
N LEU A 107 -4.32 -26.04 27.82
CA LEU A 107 -3.08 -25.32 28.09
C LEU A 107 -2.63 -24.50 26.87
N ALA A 108 -2.68 -25.07 25.67
CA ALA A 108 -2.33 -24.36 24.44
C ALA A 108 -3.23 -23.15 24.19
N THR A 109 -4.54 -23.30 24.42
CA THR A 109 -5.53 -22.22 24.32
C THR A 109 -5.26 -21.15 25.38
N HIS A 110 -4.95 -21.56 26.61
CA HIS A 110 -4.64 -20.65 27.70
C HIS A 110 -3.38 -19.81 27.42
N ILE A 111 -2.27 -20.45 27.02
CA ILE A 111 -1.04 -19.75 26.61
C ILE A 111 -1.32 -18.80 25.42
N GLY A 112 -2.08 -19.27 24.42
CA GLY A 112 -2.50 -18.45 23.29
C GLY A 112 -3.30 -17.22 23.69
N SER A 113 -4.15 -17.34 24.73
CA SER A 113 -4.91 -16.24 25.30
C SER A 113 -4.02 -15.22 26.00
N ILE A 114 -3.04 -15.68 26.82
CA ILE A 114 -2.06 -14.82 27.50
C ILE A 114 -1.27 -14.01 26.47
N LEU A 115 -0.74 -14.65 25.44
CA LEU A 115 0.01 -13.97 24.36
C LEU A 115 -0.87 -12.96 23.63
N THR A 116 -2.13 -13.30 23.37
CA THR A 116 -3.06 -12.41 22.67
C THR A 116 -3.42 -11.18 23.52
N GLN A 117 -3.61 -11.36 24.83
CA GLN A 117 -3.89 -10.28 25.78
C GLN A 117 -2.67 -9.38 26.02
N ALA A 118 -1.49 -9.97 26.20
CA ALA A 118 -0.22 -9.23 26.27
C ALA A 118 -0.02 -8.37 25.02
N ARG A 119 -0.29 -8.95 23.83
CA ARG A 119 -0.18 -8.22 22.56
C ARG A 119 -1.18 -7.07 22.48
N ALA A 120 -2.44 -7.32 22.83
CA ALA A 120 -3.49 -6.32 22.76
C ALA A 120 -3.24 -5.12 23.70
N SER A 121 -2.67 -5.38 24.88
CA SER A 121 -2.37 -4.35 25.88
C SER A 121 -1.08 -3.59 25.62
N CYS A 122 -0.04 -4.24 25.07
CA CYS A 122 1.30 -3.66 25.01
C CYS A 122 1.72 -3.20 23.61
N ILE A 123 1.00 -3.61 22.56
CA ILE A 123 1.33 -3.25 21.17
C ILE A 123 0.22 -2.37 20.60
N PRO A 124 0.48 -1.08 20.34
CA PRO A 124 -0.55 -0.19 19.83
C PRO A 124 -0.98 -0.60 18.43
N LEU A 125 -2.29 -0.49 18.18
CA LEU A 125 -2.88 -0.65 16.86
C LEU A 125 -2.70 0.63 16.04
N HIS A 126 -2.54 0.48 14.73
CA HIS A 126 -2.48 1.60 13.79
C HIS A 126 -3.24 1.27 12.51
N THR A 127 -4.04 2.23 12.05
CA THR A 127 -4.69 2.22 10.74
C THR A 127 -3.84 3.08 9.79
N THR A 128 -3.12 2.45 8.88
CA THR A 128 -2.35 3.19 7.87
C THR A 128 -3.28 3.66 6.77
N CYS A 129 -3.93 4.82 6.93
CA CYS A 129 -4.36 5.62 5.80
C CYS A 129 -3.23 6.61 5.50
N LYS A 130 -2.30 6.25 4.61
CA LYS A 130 -1.35 7.26 4.11
C LYS A 130 -2.19 8.31 3.37
N PRO A 131 -2.14 9.60 3.77
CA PRO A 131 -2.85 10.62 3.01
C PRO A 131 -2.28 10.59 1.58
N LEU A 132 -3.17 10.52 0.59
CA LEU A 132 -2.75 10.69 -0.80
C LEU A 132 -2.00 12.03 -0.88
N GLN A 133 -0.77 12.00 -1.36
CA GLN A 133 -0.01 13.23 -1.56
C GLN A 133 -0.65 14.00 -2.72
N GLN A 134 -1.51 14.96 -2.38
CA GLN A 134 -2.24 15.73 -3.38
C GLN A 134 -1.32 16.77 -4.04
N LEU A 135 -1.46 16.90 -5.36
CA LEU A 135 -0.90 18.04 -6.08
C LEU A 135 -1.60 19.34 -5.63
N PRO A 136 -0.92 20.50 -5.72
CA PRO A 136 -1.56 21.78 -5.44
C PRO A 136 -2.82 21.99 -6.27
N PRO A 137 -3.84 22.69 -5.74
CA PRO A 137 -5.11 22.92 -6.44
C PRO A 137 -4.94 23.55 -7.83
N HIS A 138 -3.98 24.49 -8.00
CA HIS A 138 -3.73 25.13 -9.29
C HIS A 138 -3.22 24.15 -10.36
N ILE A 139 -2.30 23.23 -10.02
CA ILE A 139 -1.80 22.20 -10.95
C ILE A 139 -2.93 21.21 -11.28
N LEU A 140 -3.73 20.83 -10.27
CA LEU A 140 -4.89 19.97 -10.49
C LEU A 140 -5.92 20.61 -11.43
N HIS A 141 -6.15 21.92 -11.31
CA HIS A 141 -7.03 22.65 -12.20
C HIS A 141 -6.53 22.62 -13.65
N LEU A 142 -5.23 22.86 -13.88
CA LEU A 142 -4.63 22.75 -15.21
C LEU A 142 -4.76 21.34 -15.79
N ILE A 143 -4.54 20.30 -14.98
CA ILE A 143 -4.71 18.90 -15.39
C ILE A 143 -6.17 18.64 -15.79
N LYS A 144 -7.13 19.06 -14.97
CA LYS A 144 -8.57 18.92 -15.25
C LYS A 144 -8.96 19.64 -16.55
N ARG A 145 -8.50 20.89 -16.75
CA ARG A 145 -8.75 21.66 -17.98
C ARG A 145 -8.18 20.94 -19.20
N LYS A 146 -6.92 20.50 -19.15
CA LYS A 146 -6.27 19.75 -20.25
C LYS A 146 -7.08 18.50 -20.63
N ARG A 147 -7.54 17.74 -19.64
CA ARG A 147 -8.34 16.51 -19.84
C ARG A 147 -9.70 16.82 -20.50
N LYS A 148 -10.38 17.88 -20.07
CA LYS A 148 -11.65 18.32 -20.67
C LYS A 148 -11.49 18.68 -22.15
N ILE A 149 -10.46 19.45 -22.48
CA ILE A 149 -10.19 19.90 -23.86
C ILE A 149 -9.75 18.73 -24.73
N ARG A 150 -8.92 17.83 -24.21
CA ARG A 150 -8.52 16.61 -24.93
C ARG A 150 -9.73 15.73 -25.26
N ARG A 151 -10.66 15.53 -24.33
CA ARG A 151 -11.91 14.80 -24.61
C ARG A 151 -12.74 15.50 -25.69
N HIS A 152 -12.88 16.84 -25.62
CA HIS A 152 -13.58 17.62 -26.64
C HIS A 152 -12.93 17.50 -28.03
N TYR A 153 -11.60 17.57 -28.10
CA TYR A 153 -10.84 17.36 -29.34
C TYR A 153 -11.14 16.00 -29.97
N PHE A 154 -11.09 14.92 -29.19
CA PHE A 154 -11.37 13.58 -29.73
C PHE A 154 -12.84 13.38 -30.12
N LYS A 155 -13.78 14.04 -29.43
CA LYS A 155 -15.21 13.94 -29.75
C LYS A 155 -15.61 14.75 -31.00
N TYR A 156 -15.08 15.94 -31.18
CA TYR A 156 -15.55 16.89 -32.22
C TYR A 156 -14.49 17.26 -33.28
N ARG A 157 -13.25 16.79 -33.14
CA ARG A 157 -12.12 17.05 -34.05
C ARG A 157 -11.86 18.53 -34.37
N SER A 158 -12.08 19.42 -33.40
CA SER A 158 -11.83 20.86 -33.55
C SER A 158 -10.32 21.17 -33.61
N PRO A 159 -9.79 21.79 -34.69
CA PRO A 159 -8.35 22.07 -34.86
C PRO A 159 -7.75 22.97 -33.78
N ASP A 160 -8.51 23.96 -33.30
CA ASP A 160 -8.05 25.00 -32.36
C ASP A 160 -7.69 24.44 -30.99
N THR A 161 -8.19 23.24 -30.67
CA THR A 161 -8.01 22.62 -29.36
C THR A 161 -6.65 21.93 -29.17
N LYS A 162 -5.93 21.57 -30.25
CA LYS A 162 -4.63 20.89 -30.13
C LYS A 162 -3.52 21.81 -29.63
N ALA A 163 -3.52 23.06 -30.08
CA ALA A 163 -2.59 24.09 -29.63
C ALA A 163 -2.79 24.35 -28.12
N GLU A 164 -4.04 24.49 -27.67
CA GLU A 164 -4.37 24.70 -26.26
C GLU A 164 -3.96 23.50 -25.38
N ILE A 165 -4.15 22.25 -25.85
CA ILE A 165 -3.66 21.05 -25.14
C ILE A 165 -2.15 21.08 -24.94
N ASN A 166 -1.39 21.50 -25.97
CA ASN A 166 0.06 21.60 -25.90
C ASN A 166 0.51 22.73 -24.96
N GLN A 167 -0.16 23.88 -24.99
CA GLN A 167 0.08 24.98 -24.04
C GLN A 167 -0.14 24.53 -22.59
N LEU A 168 -1.29 23.90 -22.31
CA LEU A 168 -1.60 23.38 -20.98
C LEU A 168 -0.61 22.30 -20.53
N ARG A 169 -0.16 21.44 -21.44
CA ARG A 169 0.90 20.45 -21.15
C ARG A 169 2.19 21.14 -20.71
N ASN A 170 2.62 22.17 -21.42
CA ASN A 170 3.84 22.92 -21.11
C ASN A 170 3.71 23.68 -19.79
N GLN A 171 2.57 24.32 -19.54
CA GLN A 171 2.27 24.98 -18.27
C GLN A 171 2.31 24.00 -17.09
N ILE A 172 1.69 22.83 -17.21
CA ILE A 172 1.74 21.79 -16.17
C ILE A 172 3.19 21.35 -15.92
N LYS A 173 3.96 21.10 -16.99
CA LYS A 173 5.38 20.73 -16.88
C LYS A 173 6.18 21.80 -16.15
N GLN A 174 6.01 23.07 -16.52
CA GLN A 174 6.66 24.21 -15.88
C GLN A 174 6.32 24.29 -14.38
N GLN A 175 5.04 24.18 -14.01
CA GLN A 175 4.61 24.24 -12.61
C GLN A 175 5.17 23.08 -11.77
N LEU A 176 5.26 21.88 -12.34
CA LEU A 176 5.90 20.73 -11.67
C LEU A 176 7.41 20.93 -11.51
N THR A 177 8.08 21.51 -12.51
CA THR A 177 9.50 21.90 -12.41
C THR A 177 9.73 22.94 -11.33
N LEU A 178 8.95 24.03 -11.31
CA LEU A 178 9.03 25.09 -10.30
C LEU A 178 8.83 24.53 -8.89
N ARG A 179 7.80 23.71 -8.68
CA ARG A 179 7.56 23.02 -7.41
C ARG A 179 8.75 22.15 -6.98
N THR A 180 9.41 21.50 -7.93
CA THR A 180 10.59 20.66 -7.65
C THR A 180 11.77 21.55 -7.25
N GLN A 181 11.98 22.67 -7.95
CA GLN A 181 13.00 23.67 -7.60
C GLN A 181 12.73 24.29 -6.22
N ASP A 182 11.49 24.64 -5.87
CA ASP A 182 11.14 25.18 -4.56
C ASP A 182 11.42 24.20 -3.42
N LYS A 183 11.14 22.90 -3.65
CA LYS A 183 11.50 21.83 -2.71
C LYS A 183 13.01 21.77 -2.51
N TRP A 184 13.78 21.83 -3.59
CA TRP A 184 15.24 21.88 -3.53
C TRP A 184 15.74 23.11 -2.80
N LYS A 185 15.23 24.30 -3.13
CA LYS A 185 15.59 25.56 -2.46
C LYS A 185 15.30 25.52 -0.95
N SER A 186 14.13 24.99 -0.58
CA SER A 186 13.75 24.80 0.83
C SER A 186 14.65 23.81 1.56
N PHE A 187 15.20 22.82 0.85
CA PHE A 187 16.19 21.90 1.38
C PHE A 187 17.56 22.57 1.55
N TYR A 188 18.04 23.31 0.53
CA TYR A 188 19.31 24.05 0.60
C TYR A 188 19.34 25.01 1.79
N ASN A 189 18.24 25.74 2.02
CA ASN A 189 18.14 26.69 3.13
C ASN A 189 18.18 26.02 4.53
N LYS A 190 18.02 24.69 4.60
CA LYS A 190 18.05 23.91 5.86
C LYS A 190 19.29 23.02 5.98
N LEU A 191 20.21 23.08 5.00
CA LEU A 191 21.37 22.19 4.91
C LEU A 191 22.19 22.12 6.19
N ASP A 192 22.55 23.30 6.72
CA ASP A 192 23.53 23.41 7.80
C ASP A 192 22.98 22.90 9.15
N SER A 193 21.66 23.08 9.35
CA SER A 193 20.94 22.55 10.51
C SER A 193 20.64 21.04 10.37
N ASP A 194 20.23 20.57 9.19
CA ASP A 194 19.79 19.17 8.99
C ASP A 194 20.97 18.18 8.93
N TYR A 195 22.10 18.56 8.32
CA TYR A 195 23.28 17.68 8.21
C TYR A 195 23.90 17.37 9.57
N ARG A 196 24.06 18.39 10.43
CA ARG A 196 24.73 18.25 11.74
C ARG A 196 23.86 17.54 12.78
N SER A 197 22.53 17.67 12.66
CA SER A 197 21.59 17.09 13.63
C SER A 197 21.16 15.66 13.29
N ASN A 198 21.00 15.31 12.00
CA ASN A 198 20.56 13.96 11.60
C ASN A 198 21.03 13.56 10.19
N PRO A 199 22.29 13.10 10.05
CA PRO A 199 22.89 12.71 8.77
C PRO A 199 22.11 11.62 8.01
N HIS A 200 21.48 10.70 8.72
CA HIS A 200 20.71 9.61 8.09
C HIS A 200 19.44 10.15 7.41
N SER A 201 18.66 10.99 8.10
CA SER A 201 17.47 11.61 7.52
C SER A 201 17.80 12.52 6.33
N PHE A 202 18.95 13.19 6.40
CA PHE A 202 19.50 14.02 5.35
C PHE A 202 19.74 13.22 4.05
N TRP A 203 20.48 12.10 4.15
CA TRP A 203 20.72 11.22 2.99
C TRP A 203 19.45 10.57 2.45
N GLN A 204 18.50 10.21 3.32
CA GLN A 204 17.19 9.72 2.87
C GLN A 204 16.43 10.77 2.05
N LYS A 205 16.49 12.04 2.47
CA LYS A 205 15.84 13.15 1.77
C LYS A 205 16.48 13.41 0.40
N ILE A 206 17.82 13.39 0.31
CA ILE A 206 18.55 13.48 -0.96
C ILE A 206 18.14 12.35 -1.91
N LYS A 207 18.14 11.10 -1.43
CA LYS A 207 17.71 9.95 -2.24
C LYS A 207 16.28 10.11 -2.74
N SER A 208 15.37 10.53 -1.86
CA SER A 208 13.97 10.79 -2.23
C SER A 208 13.83 11.91 -3.27
N MET A 209 14.61 12.99 -3.17
CA MET A 209 14.59 14.09 -4.13
C MET A 209 15.18 13.70 -5.50
N ASN A 210 16.17 12.80 -5.52
CA ASN A 210 16.74 12.23 -6.74
C ASN A 210 15.87 11.12 -7.35
N GLY A 211 14.68 10.85 -6.80
CA GLY A 211 13.79 9.80 -7.30
C GLY A 211 14.30 8.38 -7.05
N ALA A 212 15.34 8.22 -6.22
CA ALA A 212 15.79 6.90 -5.79
C ALA A 212 14.71 6.32 -4.87
N GLN A 213 13.97 5.35 -5.38
CA GLN A 213 13.04 4.57 -4.57
C GLN A 213 13.82 3.85 -3.48
N ASN A 214 13.32 3.88 -2.25
CA ASN A 214 13.74 2.90 -1.25
C ASN A 214 13.28 1.54 -1.77
N LYS A 215 14.16 0.83 -2.49
CA LYS A 215 14.01 -0.60 -2.65
C LYS A 215 14.01 -1.14 -1.22
N ASN A 216 12.96 -1.84 -0.82
CA ASN A 216 12.95 -2.61 0.42
C ASN A 216 13.91 -3.78 0.23
N ASN A 217 15.20 -3.48 0.10
CA ASN A 217 16.25 -4.48 0.06
C ASN A 217 16.37 -5.00 1.49
N ILE A 218 16.08 -6.29 1.64
CA ILE A 218 16.44 -7.01 2.85
C ILE A 218 17.96 -6.83 3.01
N PRO A 219 18.44 -6.23 4.11
CA PRO A 219 19.86 -5.95 4.27
C PRO A 219 20.67 -7.23 4.13
N THR A 220 21.86 -7.12 3.57
CA THR A 220 22.78 -8.24 3.41
C THR A 220 23.27 -8.70 4.77
N LEU A 221 23.22 -10.01 5.03
CA LEU A 221 23.66 -10.55 6.30
C LEU A 221 25.17 -10.80 6.24
N ILE A 222 25.93 -10.19 7.13
CA ILE A 222 27.36 -10.46 7.29
C ILE A 222 27.50 -11.48 8.41
N HIS A 223 27.95 -12.69 8.08
CA HIS A 223 28.24 -13.74 9.05
C HIS A 223 29.65 -14.27 8.79
N GLN A 224 30.54 -14.20 9.78
CA GLN A 224 31.93 -14.68 9.66
C GLN A 224 32.66 -14.14 8.42
N SER A 225 32.59 -12.82 8.20
CA SER A 225 33.24 -12.14 7.06
C SER A 225 32.73 -12.51 5.67
N GLN A 226 31.62 -13.27 5.57
CA GLN A 226 30.95 -13.56 4.31
C GLN A 226 29.62 -12.82 4.20
N THR A 227 29.39 -12.30 3.00
CA THR A 227 28.24 -11.46 2.62
C THR A 227 27.14 -12.36 2.04
N ILE A 228 26.05 -12.57 2.78
CA ILE A 228 24.95 -13.46 2.39
C ILE A 228 23.76 -12.62 1.90
N GLU A 229 23.55 -12.62 0.58
CA GLU A 229 22.53 -11.80 -0.09
C GLU A 229 21.19 -12.54 -0.27
N ASN A 230 21.23 -13.87 -0.47
CA ASN A 230 20.07 -14.70 -0.76
C ASN A 230 19.21 -14.97 0.49
N ASN A 231 17.89 -14.79 0.36
CA ASN A 231 16.92 -15.00 1.44
C ASN A 231 16.91 -16.45 1.98
N GLN A 232 17.11 -17.45 1.13
CA GLN A 232 17.19 -18.85 1.59
C GLN A 232 18.43 -19.07 2.46
N GLU A 233 19.54 -18.44 2.12
CA GLU A 233 20.80 -18.58 2.86
C GLU A 233 20.80 -17.80 4.17
N LYS A 234 20.11 -16.64 4.22
CA LYS A 234 19.88 -15.87 5.45
C LYS A 234 19.19 -16.69 6.56
N SER A 235 18.35 -17.68 6.19
CA SER A 235 17.60 -18.50 7.16
C SER A 235 18.48 -19.42 8.03
N LYS A 236 19.58 -19.92 7.47
CA LYS A 236 20.48 -20.90 8.12
C LYS A 236 21.20 -20.35 9.37
N PRO A 237 21.86 -19.17 9.31
CA PRO A 237 22.49 -18.59 10.50
C PRO A 237 21.47 -18.12 11.54
N LEU A 238 20.30 -17.62 11.12
CA LEU A 238 19.22 -17.22 12.04
C LEU A 238 18.71 -18.41 12.88
N GLN A 239 18.54 -19.59 12.27
CA GLN A 239 18.16 -20.82 12.97
C GLN A 239 19.22 -21.28 13.99
N LYS A 240 20.51 -21.14 13.65
CA LYS A 240 21.63 -21.54 14.52
C LYS A 240 21.87 -20.60 15.70
N SER A 241 21.45 -19.33 15.60
CA SER A 241 21.63 -18.33 16.67
C SER A 241 20.62 -18.43 17.81
N THR A 242 19.58 -19.26 17.68
CA THR A 242 18.70 -19.59 18.80
C THR A 242 19.47 -20.52 19.75
N PRO A 243 19.72 -20.14 21.02
CA PRO A 243 20.40 -21.03 21.95
C PRO A 243 19.51 -22.26 22.16
N LYS A 244 19.95 -23.41 21.62
CA LYS A 244 19.46 -24.71 22.07
C LYS A 244 19.91 -24.85 23.52
N HIS A 245 19.03 -24.54 24.47
CA HIS A 245 19.27 -24.92 25.86
C HIS A 245 19.41 -26.46 25.90
N PRO A 246 20.53 -27.00 26.39
CA PRO A 246 20.64 -28.42 26.61
C PRO A 246 19.74 -28.80 27.78
N LEU A 247 18.82 -29.74 27.54
CA LEU A 247 18.11 -30.45 28.60
C LEU A 247 19.16 -31.06 29.54
N LEU A 248 19.33 -30.48 30.72
CA LEU A 248 20.13 -31.07 31.79
C LEU A 248 19.39 -32.31 32.29
N SER A 249 19.85 -33.46 31.83
CA SER A 249 19.63 -34.77 32.44
C SER A 249 20.26 -34.73 33.84
N LEU A 250 19.45 -34.56 34.88
CA LEU A 250 19.84 -34.89 36.25
C LEU A 250 19.59 -36.39 36.46
N ARG A 251 20.63 -37.19 36.17
CA ARG A 251 20.80 -38.51 36.77
C ARG A 251 21.19 -38.33 38.24
N SER A 252 20.53 -39.13 39.07
CA SER A 252 20.84 -39.56 40.43
C SER A 252 22.26 -39.27 40.94
N ILE A 253 22.35 -38.77 42.17
CA ILE A 253 23.19 -39.30 43.27
C ILE A 253 22.72 -38.62 44.57
N LEU A 254 22.30 -39.48 45.52
CA LEU A 254 21.92 -39.27 46.94
C LEU A 254 20.72 -38.38 47.24
#